data_AF-A0A1Y2LHP5-F1
#
_entry.id   AF-A0A1Y2LHP5-F1
#
_cell.length_a   1.000
_cell.length_b   1.000
_cell.length_c   1.000
_cell.angle_alpha   90.00
_cell.angle_beta   90.00
_cell.angle_gamma   90.00
#
_symmetry.space_group_name_H-M   'P 1'
#
loop_
_entity.id
_entity.type
_entity.pdbx_description
1 polymer ?
#
loop_
_entity_poly.entity_id
_entity_poly.type
_entity_poly.pdbx_seq_one_letter_code
_entity_poly.pdbx_strand_id
1 'polypeptide(L)'
;MQSFLQLDGLHVFVTGAAGGIGSAIVQEFLGQGCKVSAHDLRPNALASTASANLQCLLGDISNEDSISDAFAQATERFGPIHILCANAGITDESNNYPIWDMPTELWDQTYAVNVRGTYLTIKHFLKNVQTVQTGSRQELDNVSIIVTGSECGVFGQAGHVEYASGKAGLQYGLVRTVKNEIVRLNSKARINAVAPGWVDTKLIEGRLDDPKEMWREAQATVPLRKIAQPADVARAAAFLASHRAAGHISGQCISVDGGMEGRIVWSEEEVQKSQSTRSEGTAPADPSKATQTLSIQPSTVAPSLYPSKQSRPKIKVLLSVDFDAVSGWLGTGQHPDNNLADYSAGFFSAYVGVPRLLKLFKKHKIQDKVTWFVPMHSAESFPSEFASIKDSGAEIGLHGYCHEGAPQLTAIQEREVLEHCISVYQKLTGRTPVGYRAPLYQLRESTVHLLEHHGFLYDSSLSHHDSKPYYIPNIPAITPPVYEATASATDWMKPLPQPAAPTSASLVEIPANWYAEDMTPMQFWPHTPNSQGYVDTRVMENMWKDKFEWIKSEVEDMREQDVMVFPLVLHPDTSGMAHIIGMVDRMITYLRGWGEEIEFFTFEEAAREWKAKNVVV
;
A
#
# COMPACT_ATOMS: atom_id res chain seq x y z
N MET A 1 19.59 0.65 44.38
CA MET A 1 18.44 1.19 43.63
C MET A 1 18.03 0.12 42.63
N GLN A 2 16.73 -0.19 42.50
CA GLN A 2 16.27 -1.09 41.43
C GLN A 2 16.47 -0.40 40.07
N SER A 3 16.93 -1.13 39.05
CA SER A 3 17.05 -0.60 37.68
C SER A 3 15.67 -0.21 37.12
N PHE A 4 15.62 0.77 36.20
CA PHE A 4 14.35 1.22 35.59
C PHE A 4 13.58 0.07 34.94
N LEU A 5 14.28 -0.89 34.34
CA LEU A 5 13.68 -2.05 33.69
C LEU A 5 13.21 -3.14 34.68
N GLN A 6 13.64 -3.10 35.95
CA GLN A 6 13.29 -4.09 36.98
C GLN A 6 13.53 -5.54 36.53
N LEU A 7 14.71 -5.80 35.94
CA LEU A 7 15.12 -7.12 35.46
C LEU A 7 16.10 -7.84 36.41
N ASP A 8 16.58 -7.14 37.45
CA ASP A 8 17.56 -7.65 38.41
C ASP A 8 17.11 -8.98 39.04
N GLY A 9 18.02 -9.95 39.11
CA GLY A 9 17.77 -11.28 39.67
C GLY A 9 16.93 -12.22 38.80
N LEU A 10 16.29 -11.74 37.73
CA LEU A 10 15.54 -12.59 36.81
C LEU A 10 16.48 -13.50 36.02
N HIS A 11 15.96 -14.66 35.63
CA HIS A 11 16.70 -15.64 34.84
C HIS A 11 16.32 -15.56 33.36
N VAL A 12 17.33 -15.36 32.52
CA VAL A 12 17.23 -15.18 31.06
C VAL A 12 17.91 -16.35 30.35
N PHE A 13 17.21 -16.98 29.42
CA PHE A 13 17.79 -17.98 28.53
C PHE A 13 17.99 -17.37 27.13
N VAL A 14 19.21 -17.43 26.60
CA VAL A 14 19.57 -16.81 25.32
C VAL A 14 20.10 -17.88 24.37
N THR A 15 19.48 -18.07 23.20
CA THR A 15 20.02 -18.95 22.16
C THR A 15 20.89 -18.18 21.16
N GLY A 16 21.90 -18.84 20.59
CA GLY A 16 22.84 -18.20 19.66
C GLY A 16 23.80 -17.26 20.39
N ALA A 17 24.08 -17.55 21.67
CA ALA A 17 24.78 -16.67 22.59
C ALA A 17 26.27 -16.46 22.27
N ALA A 18 26.87 -17.27 21.39
CA ALA A 18 28.22 -17.06 20.88
C ALA A 18 28.23 -16.19 19.60
N GLY A 19 27.07 -15.83 19.07
CA GLY A 19 26.93 -14.90 17.93
C GLY A 19 27.10 -13.44 18.34
N GLY A 20 27.19 -12.55 17.34
CA GLY A 20 27.38 -11.11 17.56
C GLY A 20 26.23 -10.48 18.36
N ILE A 21 24.99 -10.65 17.91
CA ILE A 21 23.80 -10.16 18.63
C ILE A 21 23.62 -10.91 19.97
N GLY A 22 23.73 -12.24 19.96
CA GLY A 22 23.49 -13.06 21.15
C GLY A 22 24.45 -12.74 22.30
N SER A 23 25.73 -12.51 22.02
CA SER A 23 26.70 -12.11 23.05
C SER A 23 26.41 -10.73 23.63
N ALA A 24 25.96 -9.78 22.81
CA ALA A 24 25.49 -8.46 23.27
C ALA A 24 24.22 -8.58 24.14
N ILE A 25 23.28 -9.46 23.78
CA ILE A 25 22.10 -9.75 24.61
C ILE A 25 22.54 -10.28 25.98
N VAL A 26 23.47 -11.25 26.02
CA VAL A 26 23.99 -11.79 27.29
C VAL A 26 24.62 -10.69 28.14
N GLN A 27 25.46 -9.84 27.54
CA GLN A 27 26.11 -8.74 28.25
C GLN A 27 25.11 -7.70 28.79
N GLU A 28 24.09 -7.33 28.00
CA GLU A 28 23.04 -6.40 28.42
C GLU A 28 22.29 -6.94 29.64
N PHE A 29 21.79 -8.18 29.59
CA PHE A 29 21.06 -8.76 30.71
C PHE A 29 21.94 -9.00 31.95
N LEU A 30 23.20 -9.40 31.80
CA LEU A 30 24.14 -9.45 32.93
C LEU A 30 24.36 -8.05 33.55
N GLY A 31 24.46 -7.01 32.72
CA GLY A 31 24.57 -5.62 33.15
C GLY A 31 23.34 -5.11 33.91
N GLN A 32 22.16 -5.68 33.63
CA GLN A 32 20.91 -5.42 34.36
C GLN A 32 20.77 -6.24 35.66
N GLY A 33 21.76 -7.07 36.00
CA GLY A 33 21.76 -7.92 37.20
C GLY A 33 21.04 -9.26 37.04
N CYS A 34 20.71 -9.66 35.81
CA CYS A 34 20.08 -10.95 35.56
C CYS A 34 21.04 -12.12 35.74
N LYS A 35 20.47 -13.32 35.95
CA LYS A 35 21.15 -14.60 35.74
C LYS A 35 20.91 -15.02 34.30
N VAL A 36 21.95 -15.44 33.59
CA VAL A 36 21.88 -15.72 32.15
C VAL A 36 22.40 -17.11 31.84
N SER A 37 21.57 -17.93 31.23
CA SER A 37 21.97 -19.19 30.57
C SER A 37 22.17 -18.91 29.08
N ALA A 38 23.44 -18.90 28.67
CA ALA A 38 23.92 -18.61 27.32
C ALA A 38 24.07 -19.92 26.53
N HIS A 39 23.11 -20.23 25.67
CA HIS A 39 23.05 -21.45 24.87
C HIS A 39 23.55 -21.22 23.43
N ASP A 40 24.44 -22.07 22.93
CA ASP A 40 24.90 -22.05 21.54
C ASP A 40 25.34 -23.46 21.08
N LEU A 41 25.37 -23.67 19.76
CA LEU A 41 25.93 -24.89 19.15
C LEU A 41 27.46 -24.93 19.28
N ARG A 42 28.08 -23.76 19.38
CA ARG A 42 29.54 -23.60 19.48
C ARG A 42 29.95 -23.31 20.93
N PRO A 43 31.17 -23.70 21.32
CA PRO A 43 31.74 -23.27 22.60
C PRO A 43 31.69 -21.74 22.73
N ASN A 44 31.11 -21.25 23.82
CA ASN A 44 30.92 -19.82 24.02
C ASN A 44 32.18 -19.18 24.66
N ALA A 45 32.79 -18.20 23.99
CA ALA A 45 33.94 -17.47 24.52
C ALA A 45 33.62 -16.75 25.85
N LEU A 46 32.34 -16.44 26.10
CA LEU A 46 31.87 -15.86 27.37
C LEU A 46 32.08 -16.80 28.56
N ALA A 47 32.33 -18.10 28.35
CA ALA A 47 32.67 -19.04 29.43
C ALA A 47 33.96 -18.64 30.17
N SER A 48 34.84 -17.88 29.54
CA SER A 48 36.04 -17.30 30.17
C SER A 48 35.72 -16.10 31.08
N THR A 49 34.53 -15.52 30.96
CA THR A 49 34.04 -14.44 31.82
C THR A 49 33.57 -15.06 33.13
N ALA A 50 34.39 -15.00 34.18
CA ALA A 50 34.09 -15.56 35.49
C ALA A 50 32.97 -14.79 36.23
N SER A 51 31.72 -14.93 35.77
CA SER A 51 30.53 -14.37 36.40
C SER A 51 29.71 -15.47 37.06
N ALA A 52 29.37 -15.30 38.34
CA ALA A 52 28.49 -16.23 39.06
C ALA A 52 27.06 -16.27 38.48
N ASN A 53 26.68 -15.23 37.75
CA ASN A 53 25.36 -15.07 37.12
C ASN A 53 25.34 -15.56 35.67
N LEU A 54 26.41 -16.15 35.15
CA LEU A 54 26.47 -16.69 33.79
C LEU A 54 26.68 -18.20 33.80
N GLN A 55 25.92 -18.92 32.97
CA GLN A 55 26.17 -20.32 32.63
C GLN A 55 26.18 -20.46 31.12
N CYS A 56 27.23 -21.06 30.55
CA CYS A 56 27.25 -21.38 29.13
C CYS A 56 26.81 -22.83 28.92
N LEU A 57 25.90 -23.06 27.95
CA LEU A 57 25.34 -24.36 27.61
C LEU A 57 25.62 -24.64 26.14
N LEU A 58 26.10 -25.85 25.85
CA LEU A 58 26.34 -26.33 24.48
C LEU A 58 25.15 -27.18 24.02
N GLY A 59 24.58 -26.87 22.86
CA GLY A 59 23.45 -27.64 22.33
C GLY A 59 22.94 -27.14 20.98
N ASP A 60 22.17 -27.98 20.31
CA ASP A 60 21.57 -27.70 19.01
C ASP A 60 20.07 -27.43 19.17
N ILE A 61 19.63 -26.22 18.78
CA ILE A 61 18.21 -25.85 18.84
C ILE A 61 17.34 -26.63 17.85
N SER A 62 17.93 -27.20 16.79
CA SER A 62 17.22 -28.06 15.83
C SER A 62 16.97 -29.46 16.39
N ASN A 63 17.57 -29.82 17.53
CA ASN A 63 17.36 -31.11 18.19
C ASN A 63 16.48 -30.91 19.45
N GLU A 64 15.32 -31.58 19.49
CA GLU A 64 14.35 -31.41 20.59
C GLU A 64 14.87 -31.92 21.94
N ASP A 65 15.61 -33.04 21.95
CA ASP A 65 16.20 -33.56 23.18
C ASP A 65 17.31 -32.63 23.69
N SER A 66 18.15 -32.14 22.77
CA SER A 66 19.21 -31.19 23.12
C SER A 66 18.68 -29.91 23.76
N ILE A 67 17.60 -29.32 23.22
CA ILE A 67 17.02 -28.11 23.81
C ILE A 67 16.30 -28.43 25.12
N SER A 68 15.64 -29.59 25.23
CA SER A 68 15.02 -30.05 26.47
C SER A 68 16.04 -30.16 27.61
N ASP A 69 17.18 -30.79 27.34
CA ASP A 69 18.27 -30.95 28.31
C ASP A 69 18.89 -29.61 28.70
N ALA A 70 19.03 -28.68 27.76
CA ALA A 70 19.53 -27.33 28.05
C ALA A 70 18.60 -26.55 29.00
N PHE A 71 17.28 -26.63 28.79
CA PHE A 71 16.31 -26.01 29.71
C PHE A 71 16.34 -26.65 31.10
N ALA A 72 16.55 -27.97 31.19
CA ALA A 72 16.70 -28.66 32.47
C ALA A 72 17.95 -28.17 33.23
N GLN A 73 19.11 -28.13 32.57
CA GLN A 73 20.38 -27.66 33.15
C GLN A 73 20.32 -26.19 33.58
N ALA A 74 19.70 -25.33 32.78
CA ALA A 74 19.50 -23.92 33.13
C ALA A 74 18.64 -23.78 34.39
N THR A 75 17.54 -24.54 34.45
CA THR A 75 16.61 -24.51 35.59
C THR A 75 17.26 -25.04 36.87
N GLU A 76 18.05 -26.10 36.77
CA GLU A 76 18.82 -26.65 37.89
C GLU A 76 19.79 -25.61 38.47
N ARG A 77 20.45 -24.83 37.61
CA ARG A 77 21.45 -23.86 38.03
C ARG A 77 20.88 -22.59 38.66
N PHE A 78 19.89 -21.98 38.01
CA PHE A 78 19.42 -20.63 38.38
C PHE A 78 17.95 -20.57 38.81
N GLY A 79 17.22 -21.68 38.71
CA GLY A 79 15.78 -21.75 38.98
C GLY A 79 14.94 -21.39 37.75
N PRO A 80 13.65 -21.05 37.96
CA PRO A 80 12.70 -20.76 36.88
C PRO A 80 13.23 -19.75 35.86
N ILE A 81 13.03 -20.02 34.59
CA ILE A 81 13.40 -19.09 33.52
C ILE A 81 12.24 -18.12 33.30
N HIS A 82 12.53 -16.82 33.36
CA HIS A 82 11.52 -15.77 33.25
C HIS A 82 11.50 -15.20 31.83
N ILE A 83 12.66 -15.07 31.20
CA ILE A 83 12.82 -14.42 29.90
C ILE A 83 13.50 -15.39 28.94
N LEU A 84 12.94 -15.54 27.75
CA LEU A 84 13.56 -16.24 26.62
C LEU A 84 13.95 -15.22 25.55
N CYS A 85 15.23 -15.21 25.16
CA CYS A 85 15.70 -14.58 23.93
C CYS A 85 16.00 -15.65 22.89
N ALA A 86 15.01 -15.96 22.05
CA ALA A 86 15.14 -16.87 20.92
C ALA A 86 15.83 -16.15 19.76
N ASN A 87 17.16 -16.15 19.80
CA ASN A 87 18.02 -15.36 18.90
C ASN A 87 18.79 -16.20 17.87
N ALA A 88 19.04 -17.48 18.14
CA ALA A 88 19.77 -18.34 17.22
C ALA A 88 19.15 -18.38 15.82
N GLY A 89 20.02 -18.35 14.81
CA GLY A 89 19.66 -18.54 13.42
C GLY A 89 20.88 -18.59 12.52
N ILE A 90 20.70 -19.08 11.31
CA ILE A 90 21.71 -19.20 10.26
C ILE A 90 21.17 -18.64 8.94
N THR A 91 22.09 -18.28 8.05
CA THR A 91 21.85 -18.03 6.63
C THR A 91 23.18 -18.23 5.91
N ASP A 92 23.13 -18.55 4.62
CA ASP A 92 24.32 -18.62 3.78
C ASP A 92 24.64 -17.26 3.21
N GLU A 93 25.52 -16.50 3.88
CA GLU A 93 25.97 -15.19 3.38
C GLU A 93 27.06 -15.29 2.31
N SER A 94 27.55 -16.49 1.99
CA SER A 94 28.64 -16.68 1.02
C SER A 94 28.14 -16.84 -0.42
N ASN A 95 26.86 -17.14 -0.59
CA ASN A 95 26.24 -17.32 -1.89
C ASN A 95 24.98 -16.45 -2.03
N ASN A 96 24.64 -16.12 -3.27
CA ASN A 96 23.44 -15.37 -3.62
C ASN A 96 22.71 -16.14 -4.73
N TYR A 97 21.95 -17.17 -4.34
CA TYR A 97 21.24 -18.02 -5.30
C TYR A 97 19.92 -17.35 -5.72
N PRO A 98 19.68 -17.13 -7.02
CA PRO A 98 18.31 -16.86 -7.44
C PRO A 98 17.43 -18.06 -7.06
N ILE A 99 16.15 -17.81 -6.81
CA ILE A 99 15.25 -18.83 -6.25
C ILE A 99 15.20 -20.13 -7.07
N TRP A 100 15.36 -20.05 -8.40
CA TRP A 100 15.32 -21.21 -9.29
C TRP A 100 16.60 -22.06 -9.28
N ASP A 101 17.71 -21.56 -8.72
CA ASP A 101 18.98 -22.28 -8.61
C ASP A 101 19.35 -22.63 -7.14
N MET A 102 18.46 -22.30 -6.18
CA MET A 102 18.70 -22.55 -4.76
C MET A 102 18.66 -24.06 -4.44
N PRO A 103 19.70 -24.61 -3.80
CA PRO A 103 19.66 -26.00 -3.33
C PRO A 103 18.58 -26.21 -2.27
N THR A 104 17.74 -27.23 -2.44
CA THR A 104 16.69 -27.57 -1.47
C THR A 104 17.28 -27.92 -0.09
N GLU A 105 18.47 -28.52 -0.05
CA GLU A 105 19.14 -28.88 1.20
C GLU A 105 19.49 -27.65 2.05
N LEU A 106 19.87 -26.54 1.40
CA LEU A 106 20.13 -25.26 2.07
C LEU A 106 18.83 -24.68 2.67
N TRP A 107 17.73 -24.77 1.91
CA TRP A 107 16.41 -24.38 2.39
C TRP A 107 16.01 -25.18 3.64
N ASP A 108 16.09 -26.50 3.55
CA ASP A 108 15.72 -27.42 4.64
C ASP A 108 16.58 -27.20 5.88
N GLN A 109 17.89 -27.03 5.71
CA GLN A 109 18.81 -26.75 6.81
C GLN A 109 18.46 -25.42 7.50
N THR A 110 18.21 -24.37 6.73
CA THR A 110 17.88 -23.05 7.28
C THR A 110 16.55 -23.09 8.02
N TYR A 111 15.52 -23.75 7.47
CA TYR A 111 14.23 -23.91 8.14
C TYR A 111 14.30 -24.79 9.39
N ALA A 112 15.09 -25.86 9.36
CA ALA A 112 15.28 -26.75 10.52
C ALA A 112 15.86 -26.00 11.73
N VAL A 113 16.80 -25.08 11.50
CA VAL A 113 17.39 -24.27 12.56
C VAL A 113 16.49 -23.07 12.89
N ASN A 114 16.20 -22.20 11.92
CA ASN A 114 15.57 -20.91 12.16
C ASN A 114 14.12 -21.07 12.60
N VAL A 115 13.32 -21.85 11.87
CA VAL A 115 11.88 -21.95 12.11
C VAL A 115 11.59 -23.04 13.13
N ARG A 116 11.98 -24.29 12.85
CA ARG A 116 11.71 -25.42 13.74
C ARG A 116 12.46 -25.27 15.05
N GLY A 117 13.73 -24.87 15.04
CA GLY A 117 14.51 -24.69 16.27
C GLY A 117 13.98 -23.56 17.17
N THR A 118 13.51 -22.45 16.60
CA THR A 118 12.84 -21.38 17.37
C THR A 118 11.54 -21.88 18.00
N TYR A 119 10.73 -22.62 17.24
CA TYR A 119 9.51 -23.26 17.75
C TYR A 119 9.82 -24.18 18.93
N LEU A 120 10.81 -25.07 18.80
CA LEU A 120 11.20 -26.00 19.87
C LEU A 120 11.68 -25.24 21.11
N THR A 121 12.48 -24.19 20.92
CA THR A 121 12.95 -23.35 22.02
C THR A 121 11.78 -22.70 22.79
N ILE A 122 10.81 -22.11 22.08
CA ILE A 122 9.61 -21.52 22.70
C ILE A 122 8.76 -22.57 23.40
N LYS A 123 8.54 -23.73 22.76
CA LYS A 123 7.79 -24.85 23.33
C LYS A 123 8.37 -25.28 24.68
N HIS A 124 9.69 -25.48 24.76
CA HIS A 124 10.33 -25.94 25.99
C HIS A 124 10.40 -24.86 27.07
N PHE A 125 10.55 -23.59 26.71
CA PHE A 125 10.37 -22.48 27.65
C PHE A 125 8.97 -22.46 28.25
N LEU A 126 7.92 -22.54 27.42
CA LEU A 126 6.54 -22.52 27.90
C LEU A 126 6.19 -23.75 28.75
N LYS A 127 6.72 -24.93 28.42
CA LYS A 127 6.63 -26.12 29.29
C LYS A 127 7.28 -25.87 30.65
N ASN A 128 8.45 -25.25 30.70
CA ASN A 128 9.12 -24.90 31.96
C ASN A 128 8.27 -23.95 32.81
N VAL A 129 7.72 -22.90 32.21
CA VAL A 129 6.78 -21.97 32.88
C VAL A 129 5.58 -22.74 33.43
N GLN A 130 4.96 -23.62 32.63
CA GLN A 130 3.83 -24.43 33.06
C GLN A 130 4.16 -25.32 34.27
N THR A 131 5.30 -26.02 34.23
CA THR A 131 5.75 -26.89 35.32
C THR A 131 5.96 -26.09 36.61
N VAL A 132 6.66 -24.95 36.55
CA VAL A 132 6.94 -24.10 37.70
C VAL A 132 5.65 -23.54 38.33
N GLN A 133 4.74 -23.02 37.50
CA GLN A 133 3.49 -22.43 38.00
C GLN A 133 2.53 -23.47 38.57
N THR A 134 2.48 -24.66 37.97
CA THR A 134 1.66 -25.76 38.49
C THR A 134 2.18 -26.22 39.86
N GLY A 135 3.50 -26.32 40.02
CA GLY A 135 4.14 -26.72 41.28
C GLY A 135 3.99 -25.68 42.39
N SER A 136 4.13 -24.39 42.06
CA SER A 136 4.05 -23.28 43.03
C SER A 136 2.62 -22.78 43.30
N ARG A 137 1.66 -23.10 42.41
CA ARG A 137 0.29 -22.54 42.39
C ARG A 137 0.25 -21.02 42.33
N GLN A 138 1.29 -20.40 41.76
CA GLN A 138 1.39 -18.97 41.53
C GLN A 138 1.88 -18.72 40.10
N GLU A 139 1.45 -17.61 39.51
CA GLU A 139 2.00 -17.18 38.23
C GLU A 139 3.45 -16.71 38.39
N LEU A 140 4.29 -17.08 37.44
CA LEU A 140 5.67 -16.61 37.39
C LEU A 140 5.66 -15.13 36.95
N ASP A 141 6.40 -14.28 37.67
CA ASP A 141 6.50 -12.88 37.28
C ASP A 141 7.34 -12.70 36.01
N ASN A 142 7.05 -11.64 35.25
CA ASN A 142 7.83 -11.21 34.09
C ASN A 142 8.12 -12.30 33.02
N VAL A 143 7.15 -13.18 32.73
CA VAL A 143 7.25 -14.14 31.63
C VAL A 143 7.28 -13.39 30.29
N SER A 144 8.42 -13.43 29.60
CA SER A 144 8.60 -12.72 28.33
C SER A 144 9.43 -13.51 27.32
N ILE A 145 9.00 -13.49 26.06
CA ILE A 145 9.72 -14.10 24.94
C ILE A 145 10.08 -13.01 23.93
N ILE A 146 11.36 -12.92 23.60
CA ILE A 146 11.88 -12.07 22.54
C ILE A 146 12.39 -12.95 21.41
N VAL A 147 11.78 -12.84 20.24
CA VAL A 147 12.19 -13.53 19.02
C VAL A 147 13.04 -12.57 18.18
N THR A 148 14.20 -13.02 17.72
CA THR A 148 15.00 -12.22 16.78
C THR A 148 14.50 -12.43 15.36
N GLY A 149 13.79 -11.43 14.84
CA GLY A 149 13.32 -11.33 13.46
C GLY A 149 14.42 -10.87 12.52
N SER A 150 14.04 -10.22 11.43
CA SER A 150 14.95 -9.54 10.50
C SER A 150 14.15 -8.65 9.55
N GLU A 151 14.74 -7.55 9.08
CA GLU A 151 14.19 -6.78 7.96
C GLU A 151 14.12 -7.58 6.64
N CYS A 152 14.88 -8.67 6.49
CA CYS A 152 14.68 -9.62 5.39
C CYS A 152 13.28 -10.24 5.41
N GLY A 153 12.69 -10.41 6.59
CA GLY A 153 11.30 -10.88 6.75
C GLY A 153 10.25 -9.82 6.41
N VAL A 154 10.65 -8.57 6.19
CA VAL A 154 9.79 -7.43 5.85
C VAL A 154 9.90 -7.09 4.36
N PHE A 155 11.12 -6.82 3.91
CA PHE A 155 11.40 -6.35 2.54
C PHE A 155 11.81 -7.46 1.58
N GLY A 156 12.01 -8.69 2.06
CA GLY A 156 12.67 -9.75 1.30
C GLY A 156 14.18 -9.50 1.16
N GLN A 157 14.92 -10.46 0.59
CA GLN A 157 16.31 -10.27 0.16
C GLN A 157 16.59 -11.25 -1.00
N ALA A 158 16.94 -10.71 -2.17
CA ALA A 158 17.36 -11.55 -3.30
C ALA A 158 18.55 -12.41 -2.86
N GLY A 159 18.53 -13.71 -3.19
CA GLY A 159 19.55 -14.66 -2.76
C GLY A 159 19.22 -15.50 -1.54
N HIS A 160 18.31 -15.03 -0.69
CA HIS A 160 18.14 -15.55 0.67
C HIS A 160 16.66 -15.79 1.01
N VAL A 161 15.91 -16.38 0.07
CA VAL A 161 14.47 -16.60 0.24
C VAL A 161 14.16 -17.53 1.42
N GLU A 162 15.01 -18.52 1.70
CA GLU A 162 14.92 -19.45 2.83
C GLU A 162 15.00 -18.72 4.18
N TYR A 163 15.88 -17.73 4.28
CA TYR A 163 16.02 -16.91 5.47
C TYR A 163 14.88 -15.91 5.60
N ALA A 164 14.60 -15.15 4.53
CA ALA A 164 13.57 -14.11 4.51
C ALA A 164 12.19 -14.67 4.85
N SER A 165 11.79 -15.76 4.17
CA SER A 165 10.51 -16.43 4.42
C SER A 165 10.43 -17.01 5.83
N GLY A 166 11.50 -17.64 6.33
CA GLY A 166 11.58 -18.14 7.69
C GLY A 166 11.41 -17.03 8.75
N LYS A 167 12.12 -15.91 8.60
CA LYS A 167 12.02 -14.75 9.50
C LYS A 167 10.64 -14.10 9.46
N ALA A 168 10.04 -13.96 8.28
CA ALA A 168 8.66 -13.49 8.12
C ALA A 168 7.67 -14.41 8.87
N GLY A 169 7.81 -15.73 8.69
CA GLY A 169 6.99 -16.73 9.37
C GLY A 169 7.11 -16.67 10.90
N LEU A 170 8.30 -16.39 11.42
CA LEU A 170 8.51 -16.20 12.87
C LEU A 170 7.87 -14.90 13.38
N GLN A 171 8.19 -13.76 12.77
CA GLN A 171 7.82 -12.45 13.34
C GLN A 171 6.37 -12.05 13.07
N TYR A 172 5.77 -12.50 11.96
CA TYR A 172 4.37 -12.20 11.60
C TYR A 172 3.42 -13.38 11.76
N GLY A 173 3.92 -14.62 11.80
CA GLY A 173 3.12 -15.82 12.08
C GLY A 173 3.24 -16.26 13.54
N LEU A 174 4.37 -16.87 13.89
CA LEU A 174 4.59 -17.52 15.18
C LEU A 174 4.34 -16.58 16.37
N VAL A 175 4.91 -15.37 16.34
CA VAL A 175 4.73 -14.38 17.41
C VAL A 175 3.26 -13.99 17.59
N ARG A 176 2.52 -13.80 16.49
CA ARG A 176 1.08 -13.44 16.53
C ARG A 176 0.22 -14.56 17.09
N THR A 177 0.55 -15.81 16.79
CA THR A 177 -0.17 -16.98 17.32
C THR A 177 0.13 -17.20 18.79
N VAL A 178 1.41 -17.26 19.17
CA VAL A 178 1.83 -17.54 20.54
C VAL A 178 1.33 -16.46 21.52
N LYS A 179 1.24 -15.18 21.12
CA LYS A 179 0.69 -14.15 22.02
C LYS A 179 -0.76 -14.40 22.44
N ASN A 180 -1.56 -15.05 21.60
CA ASN A 180 -2.95 -15.35 21.90
C ASN A 180 -3.08 -16.57 22.83
N GLU A 181 -2.08 -17.47 22.81
CA GLU A 181 -2.05 -18.70 23.60
C GLU A 181 -1.40 -18.50 24.96
N ILE A 182 -0.26 -17.79 25.01
CA ILE A 182 0.59 -17.66 26.20
C ILE A 182 -0.15 -17.03 27.39
N VAL A 183 -1.13 -16.16 27.14
CA VAL A 183 -1.94 -15.52 28.19
C VAL A 183 -2.85 -16.49 28.93
N ARG A 184 -3.19 -17.63 28.32
CA ARG A 184 -3.94 -18.72 28.99
C ARG A 184 -3.06 -19.49 29.97
N LEU A 185 -1.74 -19.44 29.77
CA LEU A 185 -0.76 -20.05 30.65
C LEU A 185 -0.36 -19.09 31.78
N ASN A 186 -0.19 -17.80 31.49
CA ASN A 186 0.17 -16.76 32.46
C ASN A 186 -0.44 -15.43 32.03
N SER A 187 -1.24 -14.82 32.90
CA SER A 187 -2.06 -13.64 32.59
C SER A 187 -1.27 -12.39 32.17
N LYS A 188 0.03 -12.32 32.47
CA LYS A 188 0.93 -11.19 32.18
C LYS A 188 2.01 -11.52 31.15
N ALA A 189 2.00 -12.74 30.60
CA ALA A 189 3.03 -13.19 29.70
C ALA A 189 2.95 -12.50 28.33
N ARG A 190 4.12 -12.23 27.75
CA ARG A 190 4.24 -11.47 26.50
C ARG A 190 5.23 -12.15 25.55
N ILE A 191 4.99 -11.99 24.25
CA ILE A 191 5.95 -12.36 23.22
C ILE A 191 6.02 -11.23 22.20
N ASN A 192 7.23 -10.83 21.81
CA ASN A 192 7.48 -9.84 20.77
C ASN A 192 8.67 -10.27 19.90
N ALA A 193 8.79 -9.66 18.73
CA ALA A 193 9.97 -9.76 17.89
C ALA A 193 10.77 -8.46 17.88
N VAL A 194 12.09 -8.59 17.75
CA VAL A 194 13.00 -7.50 17.38
C VAL A 194 13.56 -7.84 16.00
N ALA A 195 13.30 -7.00 14.99
CA ALA A 195 13.75 -7.20 13.62
C ALA A 195 14.90 -6.24 13.32
N PRO A 196 16.16 -6.70 13.36
CA PRO A 196 17.28 -5.86 12.98
C PRO A 196 17.39 -5.71 11.46
N GLY A 197 17.93 -4.56 11.04
CA GLY A 197 18.53 -4.39 9.71
C GLY A 197 19.93 -5.01 9.67
N TRP A 198 20.84 -4.44 8.88
CA TRP A 198 22.25 -4.84 8.94
C TRP A 198 22.85 -4.53 10.31
N VAL A 199 23.53 -5.51 10.90
CA VAL A 199 24.17 -5.39 12.22
C VAL A 199 25.66 -5.68 12.10
N ASP A 200 26.46 -4.79 12.65
CA ASP A 200 27.91 -4.91 12.73
C ASP A 200 28.32 -6.14 13.58
N THR A 201 28.53 -7.27 12.92
CA THR A 201 28.88 -8.54 13.55
C THR A 201 29.91 -9.27 12.71
N LYS A 202 30.62 -10.22 13.33
CA LYS A 202 31.53 -11.13 12.61
C LYS A 202 30.88 -11.92 11.46
N LEU A 203 29.55 -12.04 11.45
CA LEU A 203 28.83 -12.73 10.37
C LEU A 203 28.95 -11.98 9.03
N ILE A 204 29.12 -10.66 9.07
CA ILE A 204 29.20 -9.79 7.88
C ILE A 204 30.61 -9.21 7.63
N GLU A 205 31.60 -9.67 8.40
CA GLU A 205 33.01 -9.26 8.29
C GLU A 205 33.54 -9.59 6.88
N GLY A 206 34.06 -8.59 6.16
CA GLY A 206 34.50 -8.72 4.78
C GLY A 206 33.44 -8.39 3.72
N ARG A 207 32.13 -8.44 4.03
CA ARG A 207 31.05 -8.23 3.06
C ARG A 207 30.64 -6.77 2.89
N LEU A 208 30.81 -5.94 3.92
CA LEU A 208 30.53 -4.51 3.85
C LEU A 208 31.82 -3.68 3.97
N ASP A 209 32.98 -4.27 3.69
CA ASP A 209 34.27 -3.59 3.76
C ASP A 209 34.44 -2.59 2.60
N ASP A 210 33.80 -2.85 1.44
CA ASP A 210 33.70 -1.89 0.35
C ASP A 210 32.66 -0.80 0.70
N PRO A 211 33.05 0.49 0.77
CA PRO A 211 32.12 1.59 1.00
C PRO A 211 30.94 1.63 0.01
N LYS A 212 31.14 1.17 -1.24
CA LYS A 212 30.05 1.12 -2.23
C LYS A 212 29.03 0.04 -1.88
N GLU A 213 29.48 -1.14 -1.46
CA GLU A 213 28.60 -2.22 -1.04
C GLU A 213 27.90 -1.89 0.29
N MET A 214 28.63 -1.31 1.25
CA MET A 214 28.07 -0.76 2.48
C MET A 214 26.97 0.26 2.18
N TRP A 215 27.23 1.19 1.27
CA TRP A 215 26.21 2.16 0.86
C TRP A 215 25.01 1.45 0.25
N ARG A 216 25.22 0.58 -0.74
CA ARG A 216 24.16 -0.08 -1.51
C ARG A 216 23.27 -0.96 -0.65
N GLU A 217 23.88 -1.84 0.14
CA GLU A 217 23.16 -2.87 0.88
C GLU A 217 22.58 -2.34 2.19
N ALA A 218 23.25 -1.37 2.83
CA ALA A 218 23.05 -1.12 4.25
C ALA A 218 22.82 0.35 4.64
N GLN A 219 22.94 1.31 3.72
CA GLN A 219 22.75 2.74 4.03
C GLN A 219 21.78 3.45 3.10
N ALA A 220 21.72 3.07 1.82
CA ALA A 220 20.98 3.81 0.79
C ALA A 220 19.48 3.88 1.06
N THR A 221 18.93 2.87 1.74
CA THR A 221 17.52 2.79 2.12
C THR A 221 17.29 2.98 3.62
N VAL A 222 18.33 3.40 4.36
CA VAL A 222 18.30 3.57 5.82
C VAL A 222 18.44 5.05 6.19
N PRO A 223 17.39 5.71 6.71
CA PRO A 223 17.40 7.12 7.10
C PRO A 223 18.50 7.51 8.09
N LEU A 224 18.86 6.65 9.04
CA LEU A 224 19.98 6.91 9.96
C LEU A 224 21.37 6.82 9.31
N ARG A 225 21.46 6.36 8.05
CA ARG A 225 22.69 6.25 7.25
C ARG A 225 23.81 5.48 7.94
N LYS A 226 23.45 4.48 8.74
CA LYS A 226 24.39 3.61 9.45
C LYS A 226 23.74 2.26 9.72
N ILE A 227 24.57 1.25 9.87
CA ILE A 227 24.15 -0.08 10.34
C ILE A 227 23.95 -0.08 11.85
N ALA A 228 23.11 -0.99 12.33
CA ALA A 228 22.87 -1.19 13.75
C ALA A 228 24.11 -1.80 14.42
N GLN A 229 24.29 -1.50 15.69
CA GLN A 229 25.27 -2.19 16.54
C GLN A 229 24.57 -3.33 17.28
N PRO A 230 25.26 -4.44 17.63
CA PRO A 230 24.66 -5.53 18.40
C PRO A 230 23.96 -5.07 19.68
N ALA A 231 24.53 -4.03 20.31
CA ALA A 231 23.97 -3.42 21.51
C ALA A 231 22.63 -2.70 21.28
N ASP A 232 22.33 -2.22 20.07
CA ASP A 232 21.04 -1.62 19.73
C ASP A 232 19.92 -2.68 19.82
N VAL A 233 20.19 -3.87 19.25
CA VAL A 233 19.27 -5.01 19.30
C VAL A 233 19.11 -5.54 20.73
N ALA A 234 20.22 -5.65 21.48
CA ALA A 234 20.20 -6.11 22.86
C ALA A 234 19.39 -5.19 23.79
N ARG A 235 19.53 -3.87 23.66
CA ARG A 235 18.74 -2.89 24.44
C ARG A 235 17.25 -2.96 24.10
N ALA A 236 16.90 -3.14 22.82
CA ALA A 236 15.50 -3.33 22.42
C ALA A 236 14.91 -4.62 23.02
N ALA A 237 15.69 -5.71 23.03
CA ALA A 237 15.30 -6.96 23.68
C ALA A 237 15.07 -6.78 25.19
N ALA A 238 15.98 -6.09 25.89
CA ALA A 238 15.84 -5.80 27.32
C ALA A 238 14.62 -4.92 27.63
N PHE A 239 14.34 -3.91 26.80
CA PHE A 239 13.13 -3.09 26.91
C PHE A 239 11.86 -3.93 26.81
N LEU A 240 11.73 -4.76 25.76
CA LEU A 240 10.55 -5.60 25.54
C LEU A 240 10.40 -6.70 26.60
N ALA A 241 11.52 -7.17 27.16
CA ALA A 241 11.51 -8.17 28.22
C ALA A 241 10.96 -7.63 29.55
N SER A 242 11.04 -6.31 29.79
CA SER A 242 10.60 -5.68 31.03
C SER A 242 9.08 -5.52 31.12
N HIS A 243 8.44 -6.10 32.13
CA HIS A 243 7.01 -5.87 32.41
C HIS A 243 6.73 -4.42 32.82
N ARG A 244 7.69 -3.78 33.49
CA ARG A 244 7.57 -2.38 33.87
C ARG A 244 7.56 -1.46 32.65
N ALA A 245 8.43 -1.68 31.69
CA ALA A 245 8.56 -0.81 30.51
C ALA A 245 7.61 -1.20 29.37
N ALA A 246 7.34 -2.49 29.19
CA ALA A 246 6.63 -3.05 28.04
C ALA A 246 5.47 -3.97 28.44
N GLY A 247 4.91 -3.82 29.66
CA GLY A 247 3.88 -4.70 30.22
C GLY A 247 2.59 -4.83 29.40
N HIS A 248 2.34 -3.91 28.48
CA HIS A 248 1.21 -3.92 27.54
C HIS A 248 1.61 -4.11 26.07
N ILE A 249 2.86 -4.47 25.77
CA ILE A 249 3.34 -4.70 24.39
C ILE A 249 3.47 -6.21 24.17
N SER A 250 2.62 -6.78 23.30
CA SER A 250 2.65 -8.20 22.93
C SER A 250 2.18 -8.41 21.49
N GLY A 251 2.82 -9.34 20.79
CA GLY A 251 2.60 -9.66 19.39
C GLY A 251 3.12 -8.60 18.42
N GLN A 252 4.03 -7.73 18.86
CA GLN A 252 4.63 -6.69 18.02
C GLN A 252 5.96 -7.18 17.44
N CYS A 253 6.30 -6.68 16.27
CA CYS A 253 7.63 -6.75 15.68
C CYS A 253 8.19 -5.33 15.66
N ILE A 254 9.26 -5.10 16.42
CA ILE A 254 9.92 -3.80 16.51
C ILE A 254 11.16 -3.81 15.63
N SER A 255 11.18 -2.95 14.63
CA SER A 255 12.34 -2.74 13.76
C SER A 255 13.48 -2.03 14.50
N VAL A 256 14.70 -2.55 14.35
CA VAL A 256 15.96 -2.00 14.86
C VAL A 256 16.95 -1.93 13.70
N ASP A 257 16.60 -1.08 12.75
CA ASP A 257 17.16 -1.06 11.40
C ASP A 257 17.54 0.36 10.92
N GLY A 258 17.31 1.37 11.76
CA GLY A 258 17.56 2.77 11.42
C GLY A 258 16.49 3.40 10.52
N GLY A 259 15.29 2.80 10.45
CA GLY A 259 14.14 3.29 9.69
C GLY A 259 14.12 2.80 8.25
N MET A 260 14.63 1.60 7.97
CA MET A 260 14.81 1.10 6.61
C MET A 260 13.48 1.16 5.83
N GLU A 261 13.51 1.70 4.59
CA GLU A 261 12.30 1.91 3.77
C GLU A 261 12.20 0.94 2.58
N GLY A 262 13.22 0.13 2.34
CA GLY A 262 13.25 -0.83 1.23
C GLY A 262 14.64 -1.35 0.91
N ARG A 263 14.84 -1.84 -0.31
CA ARG A 263 16.13 -2.32 -0.83
C ARG A 263 16.39 -1.79 -2.24
N ILE A 264 17.67 -1.64 -2.57
CA ILE A 264 18.07 -1.42 -3.96
C ILE A 264 17.94 -2.75 -4.70
N VAL A 265 17.10 -2.78 -5.74
CA VAL A 265 16.84 -3.97 -6.56
C VAL A 265 17.83 -4.08 -7.73
N TRP A 266 18.25 -2.95 -8.29
CA TRP A 266 19.18 -2.89 -9.42
C TRP A 266 20.37 -2.02 -9.08
N SER A 267 21.59 -2.54 -9.27
CA SER A 267 22.80 -1.73 -9.20
C SER A 267 22.96 -0.84 -10.44
N GLU A 268 23.69 0.26 -10.29
CA GLU A 268 24.02 1.15 -11.41
C GLU A 268 24.69 0.39 -12.56
N GLU A 269 25.57 -0.56 -12.24
CA GLU A 269 26.26 -1.40 -13.22
C GLU A 269 25.30 -2.32 -13.99
N GLU A 270 24.31 -2.91 -13.32
CA GLU A 270 23.30 -3.76 -13.96
C GLU A 270 22.38 -2.96 -14.88
N VAL A 271 21.97 -1.76 -14.44
CA VAL A 271 21.20 -0.83 -15.28
C VAL A 271 22.01 -0.43 -16.51
N GLN A 272 23.29 -0.09 -16.37
CA GLN A 272 24.16 0.27 -17.49
C GLN A 272 24.42 -0.90 -18.45
N LYS A 273 24.65 -2.13 -17.94
CA LYS A 273 24.79 -3.34 -18.78
C LYS A 273 23.51 -3.66 -19.56
N SER A 274 22.33 -3.42 -18.97
CA SER A 274 21.05 -3.60 -19.67
C SER A 274 20.85 -2.59 -20.82
N GLN A 275 21.46 -1.41 -20.72
CA GLN A 275 21.44 -0.39 -21.77
C GLN A 275 22.48 -0.67 -22.86
N SER A 276 23.66 -1.20 -22.51
CA SER A 276 24.71 -1.55 -23.49
C SER A 276 24.33 -2.77 -24.33
N THR A 277 23.68 -3.79 -23.74
CA THR A 277 23.17 -4.96 -24.47
C THR A 277 22.04 -4.63 -25.46
N ARG A 278 21.29 -3.54 -25.24
CA ARG A 278 20.34 -3.01 -26.25
C ARG A 278 21.05 -2.37 -27.46
N SER A 279 22.30 -1.95 -27.32
CA SER A 279 23.06 -1.28 -28.40
C SER A 279 23.87 -2.23 -29.30
N GLU A 280 24.02 -3.51 -28.92
CA GLU A 280 24.78 -4.51 -29.69
C GLU A 280 23.95 -5.22 -30.79
N GLY A 281 22.68 -4.84 -30.99
CA GLY A 281 21.81 -5.34 -32.06
C GLY A 281 22.01 -4.69 -33.44
N THR A 282 22.96 -3.78 -33.58
CA THR A 282 23.31 -3.13 -34.86
C THR A 282 24.80 -3.26 -35.13
N ALA A 283 25.15 -3.91 -36.24
CA ALA A 283 26.54 -4.13 -36.68
C ALA A 283 27.36 -2.83 -36.73
N PRO A 284 28.67 -2.85 -36.41
CA PRO A 284 29.49 -1.66 -36.39
C PRO A 284 29.93 -1.26 -37.80
N ALA A 285 29.79 0.03 -38.12
CA ALA A 285 30.43 0.64 -39.28
C ALA A 285 31.86 1.10 -38.92
N ASP A 286 32.82 0.50 -39.62
CA ASP A 286 34.21 0.89 -39.93
C ASP A 286 35.04 1.75 -38.94
N PRO A 287 36.15 1.20 -38.37
CA PRO A 287 37.05 1.90 -37.45
C PRO A 287 38.13 2.73 -38.19
N SER A 288 37.71 3.62 -39.10
CA SER A 288 38.63 4.46 -39.87
C SER A 288 38.44 5.96 -39.57
N LYS A 289 38.80 6.39 -38.34
CA LYS A 289 39.46 7.69 -38.08
C LYS A 289 39.84 7.84 -36.61
N ALA A 290 41.15 7.83 -36.41
CA ALA A 290 41.84 8.02 -35.14
C ALA A 290 41.73 9.46 -34.61
N THR A 291 41.56 9.54 -33.30
CA THR A 291 42.22 10.42 -32.32
C THR A 291 42.78 11.76 -32.81
N GLN A 292 42.20 12.85 -32.33
CA GLN A 292 42.95 14.08 -32.02
C GLN A 292 42.32 14.80 -30.81
N THR A 293 43.04 14.76 -29.69
CA THR A 293 42.95 15.71 -28.59
C THR A 293 43.18 17.11 -29.12
N LEU A 294 42.32 18.09 -28.83
CA LEU A 294 42.70 19.51 -28.84
C LEU A 294 41.73 20.39 -28.01
N SER A 295 42.37 21.09 -27.07
CA SER A 295 42.02 22.30 -26.31
C SER A 295 40.69 23.04 -26.58
N ILE A 296 40.00 23.32 -25.49
CA ILE A 296 38.89 24.28 -25.39
C ILE A 296 39.41 25.71 -25.63
N GLN A 297 38.87 26.37 -26.65
CA GLN A 297 38.91 27.83 -26.83
C GLN A 297 37.47 28.34 -26.99
N PRO A 298 37.10 29.46 -26.36
CA PRO A 298 35.72 29.93 -26.32
C PRO A 298 35.37 30.56 -27.67
N SER A 299 34.57 29.85 -28.47
CA SER A 299 33.98 30.43 -29.67
C SER A 299 32.54 30.86 -29.39
N THR A 300 32.29 32.11 -29.73
CA THR A 300 31.02 32.81 -29.65
C THR A 300 29.91 32.01 -30.31
N VAL A 301 28.97 31.51 -29.49
CA VAL A 301 27.71 30.92 -29.93
C VAL A 301 26.95 31.98 -30.71
N ALA A 302 26.80 31.78 -32.02
CA ALA A 302 25.74 32.42 -32.79
C ALA A 302 24.41 32.12 -32.08
N PRO A 303 23.49 33.08 -31.95
CA PRO A 303 22.24 32.86 -31.23
C PRO A 303 21.57 31.64 -31.85
N SER A 304 21.58 30.56 -31.06
CA SER A 304 20.78 29.38 -31.33
C SER A 304 19.38 29.88 -31.65
N LEU A 305 18.88 29.51 -32.82
CA LEU A 305 17.45 29.40 -33.05
C LEU A 305 16.96 28.37 -32.04
N TYR A 306 16.76 28.82 -30.81
CA TYR A 306 16.00 28.09 -29.82
C TYR A 306 14.69 27.72 -30.52
N PRO A 307 14.30 26.43 -30.58
CA PRO A 307 12.89 26.14 -30.57
C PRO A 307 12.35 26.90 -29.36
N SER A 308 11.39 27.80 -29.61
CA SER A 308 10.68 28.51 -28.55
C SER A 308 10.42 27.55 -27.39
N LYS A 309 10.63 27.99 -26.14
CA LYS A 309 10.12 27.30 -24.94
C LYS A 309 8.67 26.90 -25.21
N GLN A 310 8.42 25.69 -25.69
CA GLN A 310 7.10 25.09 -25.61
C GLN A 310 6.89 24.87 -24.13
N SER A 311 5.88 25.54 -23.55
CA SER A 311 5.49 25.22 -22.18
C SER A 311 5.19 23.73 -22.14
N ARG A 312 5.78 23.01 -21.19
CA ARG A 312 5.46 21.60 -20.98
C ARG A 312 3.93 21.44 -20.89
N PRO A 313 3.34 20.41 -21.51
CA PRO A 313 1.90 20.16 -21.41
C PRO A 313 1.52 20.05 -19.93
N LYS A 314 0.43 20.70 -19.54
CA LYS A 314 -0.07 20.64 -18.16
C LYS A 314 -1.03 19.49 -17.99
N ILE A 315 -1.00 18.87 -16.82
CA ILE A 315 -2.00 17.87 -16.42
C ILE A 315 -3.27 18.60 -15.98
N LYS A 316 -4.42 18.24 -16.56
CA LYS A 316 -5.72 18.75 -16.14
C LYS A 316 -6.21 17.95 -14.95
N VAL A 317 -6.21 18.54 -13.76
CA VAL A 317 -6.79 17.92 -12.57
C VAL A 317 -8.30 18.13 -12.63
N LEU A 318 -9.06 17.03 -12.65
CA LEU A 318 -10.51 17.06 -12.71
C LEU A 318 -11.07 16.52 -11.40
N LEU A 319 -11.66 17.39 -10.59
CA LEU A 319 -12.36 16.96 -9.38
C LEU A 319 -13.85 16.94 -9.67
N SER A 320 -14.47 15.78 -9.52
CA SER A 320 -15.92 15.66 -9.57
C SER A 320 -16.52 15.28 -8.22
N VAL A 321 -17.79 15.65 -8.05
CA VAL A 321 -18.59 15.27 -6.89
C VAL A 321 -19.90 14.66 -7.35
N ASP A 322 -20.15 13.42 -6.99
CA ASP A 322 -21.39 12.72 -7.31
C ASP A 322 -22.35 12.87 -6.11
N PHE A 323 -23.42 13.65 -6.28
CA PHE A 323 -24.34 14.04 -5.21
C PHE A 323 -25.48 13.01 -5.01
N ASP A 324 -25.09 11.78 -4.70
CA ASP A 324 -25.99 10.62 -4.61
C ASP A 324 -27.05 10.80 -3.54
N ALA A 325 -26.64 11.13 -2.32
CA ALA A 325 -27.53 11.35 -1.19
C ALA A 325 -28.54 10.19 -1.03
N VAL A 326 -29.82 10.51 -0.81
CA VAL A 326 -30.87 9.49 -0.66
C VAL A 326 -31.07 8.70 -1.95
N SER A 327 -30.83 9.30 -3.13
CA SER A 327 -31.05 8.61 -4.40
C SER A 327 -30.15 7.39 -4.56
N GLY A 328 -28.90 7.45 -4.09
CA GLY A 328 -27.99 6.30 -4.10
C GLY A 328 -28.57 5.06 -3.41
N TRP A 329 -29.32 5.24 -2.31
CA TRP A 329 -30.01 4.16 -1.58
C TRP A 329 -31.32 3.70 -2.23
N LEU A 330 -31.88 4.49 -3.15
CA LEU A 330 -33.11 4.15 -3.89
C LEU A 330 -32.81 3.41 -5.19
N GLY A 331 -31.68 3.71 -5.84
CA GLY A 331 -31.27 3.12 -7.10
C GLY A 331 -30.29 1.96 -6.94
N THR A 332 -29.02 2.19 -7.26
CA THR A 332 -27.98 1.14 -7.24
C THR A 332 -27.75 0.52 -5.86
N GLY A 333 -28.05 1.25 -4.79
CA GLY A 333 -27.95 0.82 -3.40
C GLY A 333 -29.23 0.24 -2.80
N GLN A 334 -30.25 0.00 -3.63
CA GLN A 334 -31.54 -0.51 -3.17
C GLN A 334 -31.42 -1.91 -2.54
N HIS A 335 -31.95 -2.06 -1.33
CA HIS A 335 -32.12 -3.34 -0.68
C HIS A 335 -33.43 -3.37 0.14
N PRO A 336 -34.16 -4.51 0.19
CA PRO A 336 -35.42 -4.60 0.95
C PRO A 336 -35.27 -4.31 2.45
N ASP A 337 -34.08 -4.52 3.01
CA ASP A 337 -33.79 -4.28 4.43
C ASP A 337 -33.22 -2.88 4.73
N ASN A 338 -33.09 -2.03 3.71
CA ASN A 338 -32.68 -0.63 3.92
C ASN A 338 -33.64 0.04 4.90
N ASN A 339 -33.07 0.67 5.93
CA ASN A 339 -33.80 1.25 7.04
C ASN A 339 -33.47 2.74 7.22
N LEU A 340 -34.08 3.36 8.24
CA LEU A 340 -33.91 4.80 8.48
C LEU A 340 -32.45 5.22 8.69
N ALA A 341 -31.60 4.35 9.27
CA ALA A 341 -30.19 4.65 9.45
C ALA A 341 -29.47 4.77 8.11
N ASP A 342 -29.79 3.90 7.15
CA ASP A 342 -29.20 3.92 5.81
C ASP A 342 -29.57 5.21 5.07
N TYR A 343 -30.87 5.53 5.01
CA TYR A 343 -31.32 6.79 4.41
C TYR A 343 -30.77 8.03 5.13
N SER A 344 -30.50 7.96 6.43
CA SER A 344 -29.90 9.06 7.18
C SER A 344 -28.51 9.45 6.68
N ALA A 345 -27.75 8.51 6.08
CA ALA A 345 -26.48 8.82 5.42
C ALA A 345 -26.70 9.70 4.18
N GLY A 346 -27.75 9.45 3.41
CA GLY A 346 -28.14 10.32 2.29
C GLY A 346 -28.54 11.73 2.74
N PHE A 347 -29.21 11.87 3.88
CA PHE A 347 -29.47 13.20 4.47
C PHE A 347 -28.20 13.89 4.96
N PHE A 348 -27.24 13.14 5.50
CA PHE A 348 -25.93 13.67 5.87
C PHE A 348 -25.20 14.23 4.65
N SER A 349 -25.21 13.50 3.52
CA SER A 349 -24.63 13.94 2.25
C SER A 349 -25.10 15.34 1.87
N ALA A 350 -26.42 15.55 1.86
CA ALA A 350 -27.01 16.84 1.55
C ALA A 350 -26.70 17.90 2.60
N TYR A 351 -27.18 17.72 3.84
CA TYR A 351 -27.17 18.80 4.84
C TYR A 351 -25.80 19.09 5.45
N VAL A 352 -24.85 18.16 5.33
CA VAL A 352 -23.53 18.26 5.95
C VAL A 352 -22.41 18.13 4.92
N GLY A 353 -22.49 17.13 4.05
CA GLY A 353 -21.46 16.85 3.03
C GLY A 353 -21.31 18.00 2.04
N VAL A 354 -22.41 18.41 1.39
CA VAL A 354 -22.40 19.47 0.37
C VAL A 354 -21.84 20.79 0.93
N PRO A 355 -22.32 21.37 2.05
CA PRO A 355 -21.75 22.59 2.60
C PRO A 355 -20.27 22.48 2.96
N ARG A 356 -19.81 21.32 3.43
CA ARG A 356 -18.41 21.09 3.79
C ARG A 356 -17.51 21.06 2.56
N LEU A 357 -17.90 20.34 1.51
CA LEU A 357 -17.15 20.28 0.27
C LEU A 357 -17.08 21.64 -0.42
N LEU A 358 -18.20 22.36 -0.54
CA LEU A 358 -18.22 23.71 -1.09
C LEU A 358 -17.30 24.67 -0.31
N LYS A 359 -17.31 24.60 1.03
CA LYS A 359 -16.38 25.36 1.88
C LYS A 359 -14.92 24.99 1.60
N LEU A 360 -14.62 23.71 1.42
CA LEU A 360 -13.27 23.22 1.11
C LEU A 360 -12.80 23.70 -0.27
N PHE A 361 -13.62 23.58 -1.31
CA PHE A 361 -13.27 24.06 -2.65
C PHE A 361 -13.09 25.57 -2.68
N LYS A 362 -13.92 26.33 -1.94
CA LYS A 362 -13.75 27.77 -1.76
C LYS A 362 -12.45 28.13 -1.03
N LYS A 363 -12.07 27.36 0.00
CA LYS A 363 -10.76 27.51 0.69
C LYS A 363 -9.61 27.39 -0.31
N HIS A 364 -9.70 26.44 -1.25
CA HIS A 364 -8.70 26.22 -2.30
C HIS A 364 -8.88 27.09 -3.54
N LYS A 365 -9.95 27.90 -3.63
CA LYS A 365 -10.27 28.74 -4.79
C LYS A 365 -10.43 27.94 -6.08
N ILE A 366 -11.11 26.80 -6.00
CA ILE A 366 -11.40 25.91 -7.14
C ILE A 366 -12.88 25.58 -7.27
N GLN A 367 -13.76 26.28 -6.55
CA GLN A 367 -15.19 25.97 -6.52
C GLN A 367 -15.88 26.04 -7.89
N ASP A 368 -15.40 26.88 -8.80
CA ASP A 368 -15.83 27.03 -10.19
C ASP A 368 -15.08 26.09 -11.17
N LYS A 369 -14.18 25.25 -10.63
CA LYS A 369 -13.36 24.27 -11.35
C LYS A 369 -13.64 22.83 -10.93
N VAL A 370 -14.80 22.61 -10.30
CA VAL A 370 -15.30 21.29 -9.89
C VAL A 370 -16.56 20.99 -10.70
N THR A 371 -16.76 19.71 -11.04
CA THR A 371 -17.98 19.23 -11.70
C THR A 371 -18.83 18.43 -10.73
N TRP A 372 -20.12 18.75 -10.60
CA TRP A 372 -21.06 18.00 -9.79
C TRP A 372 -21.95 17.16 -10.69
N PHE A 373 -21.89 15.83 -10.59
CA PHE A 373 -22.88 14.97 -11.23
C PHE A 373 -24.02 14.74 -10.24
N VAL A 374 -25.21 15.16 -10.62
CA VAL A 374 -26.33 15.25 -9.68
C VAL A 374 -27.48 14.38 -10.18
N PRO A 375 -27.94 13.39 -9.39
CA PRO A 375 -29.21 12.74 -9.63
C PRO A 375 -30.33 13.76 -9.48
N MET A 376 -31.25 13.84 -10.44
CA MET A 376 -32.29 14.88 -10.40
C MET A 376 -33.24 14.71 -9.21
N HIS A 377 -33.39 13.50 -8.66
CA HIS A 377 -34.05 13.29 -7.36
C HIS A 377 -33.35 14.07 -6.23
N SER A 378 -32.01 14.03 -6.16
CA SER A 378 -31.23 14.77 -5.15
C SER A 378 -31.40 16.28 -5.33
N ALA A 379 -31.40 16.76 -6.58
CA ALA A 379 -31.62 18.18 -6.87
C ALA A 379 -33.01 18.67 -6.39
N GLU A 380 -34.07 17.88 -6.61
CA GLU A 380 -35.42 18.23 -6.20
C GLU A 380 -35.69 18.00 -4.70
N SER A 381 -35.02 17.01 -4.10
CA SER A 381 -35.15 16.70 -2.67
C SER A 381 -34.40 17.68 -1.78
N PHE A 382 -33.28 18.23 -2.26
CA PHE A 382 -32.40 19.13 -1.52
C PHE A 382 -32.16 20.43 -2.30
N PRO A 383 -33.23 21.23 -2.55
CA PRO A 383 -33.16 22.37 -3.45
C PRO A 383 -32.23 23.49 -2.96
N SER A 384 -32.06 23.65 -1.64
CA SER A 384 -31.16 24.64 -1.04
C SER A 384 -29.69 24.27 -1.28
N GLU A 385 -29.36 22.99 -1.07
CA GLU A 385 -28.03 22.43 -1.31
C GLU A 385 -27.70 22.47 -2.79
N PHE A 386 -28.63 22.07 -3.66
CA PHE A 386 -28.47 22.19 -5.12
C PHE A 386 -28.27 23.64 -5.56
N ALA A 387 -29.03 24.59 -5.01
CA ALA A 387 -28.84 26.01 -5.29
C ALA A 387 -27.44 26.48 -4.88
N SER A 388 -26.92 26.03 -3.73
CA SER A 388 -25.57 26.38 -3.29
C SER A 388 -24.45 25.83 -4.20
N ILE A 389 -24.66 24.65 -4.80
CA ILE A 389 -23.77 24.09 -5.82
C ILE A 389 -23.80 24.97 -7.07
N LYS A 390 -24.98 25.31 -7.57
CA LYS A 390 -25.14 26.20 -8.73
C LYS A 390 -24.50 27.58 -8.50
N ASP A 391 -24.75 28.18 -7.34
CA ASP A 391 -24.25 29.51 -6.98
C ASP A 391 -22.73 29.53 -6.78
N SER A 392 -22.09 28.36 -6.59
CA SER A 392 -20.63 28.25 -6.51
C SER A 392 -19.92 28.47 -7.86
N GLY A 393 -20.66 28.38 -8.97
CA GLY A 393 -20.12 28.45 -10.33
C GLY A 393 -19.60 27.11 -10.87
N ALA A 394 -19.70 26.03 -10.10
CA ALA A 394 -19.35 24.69 -10.52
C ALA A 394 -20.13 24.24 -11.77
N GLU A 395 -19.53 23.33 -12.54
CA GLU A 395 -20.24 22.61 -13.59
C GLU A 395 -21.26 21.64 -12.95
N ILE A 396 -22.40 21.43 -13.60
CA ILE A 396 -23.39 20.43 -13.19
C ILE A 396 -23.68 19.48 -14.37
N GLY A 397 -23.38 18.21 -14.19
CA GLY A 397 -23.72 17.10 -15.09
C GLY A 397 -24.89 16.26 -14.56
N LEU A 398 -25.46 15.42 -15.42
CA LEU A 398 -26.54 14.50 -15.05
C LEU A 398 -26.01 13.17 -14.49
N HIS A 399 -26.79 12.59 -13.56
CA HIS A 399 -26.45 11.33 -12.89
C HIS A 399 -27.68 10.45 -12.62
N GLY A 400 -28.55 10.30 -13.63
CA GLY A 400 -29.86 9.65 -13.47
C GLY A 400 -30.86 10.48 -12.67
N TYR A 401 -32.01 9.90 -12.35
CA TYR A 401 -33.02 10.50 -11.49
C TYR A 401 -32.87 10.00 -10.06
N CYS A 402 -33.16 8.73 -9.78
CA CYS A 402 -33.02 8.07 -8.48
C CYS A 402 -31.72 7.23 -8.39
N HIS A 403 -30.68 7.60 -9.13
CA HIS A 403 -29.40 6.86 -9.17
C HIS A 403 -29.57 5.39 -9.62
N GLU A 404 -30.48 5.14 -10.57
CA GLU A 404 -30.70 3.84 -11.20
C GLU A 404 -29.59 3.46 -12.19
N GLY A 405 -29.08 2.24 -12.07
CA GLY A 405 -28.15 1.68 -13.05
C GLY A 405 -28.89 1.22 -14.30
N ALA A 406 -28.28 1.38 -15.48
CA ALA A 406 -28.92 0.98 -16.75
C ALA A 406 -29.42 -0.48 -16.79
N PRO A 407 -28.79 -1.48 -16.13
CA PRO A 407 -29.34 -2.83 -16.00
C PRO A 407 -30.67 -2.96 -15.24
N GLN A 408 -31.04 -1.98 -14.40
CA GLN A 408 -32.31 -1.98 -13.67
C GLN A 408 -33.47 -1.49 -14.55
N LEU A 409 -33.18 -0.89 -15.70
CA LEU A 409 -34.16 -0.25 -16.56
C LEU A 409 -34.42 -1.05 -17.84
N THR A 410 -35.67 -1.01 -18.29
CA THR A 410 -36.00 -1.30 -19.69
C THR A 410 -35.55 -0.13 -20.57
N ALA A 411 -35.36 -0.37 -21.87
CA ALA A 411 -34.99 0.69 -22.82
C ALA A 411 -36.01 1.85 -22.88
N ILE A 412 -37.29 1.58 -22.58
CA ILE A 412 -38.33 2.62 -22.48
C ILE A 412 -38.10 3.47 -21.23
N GLN A 413 -37.93 2.83 -20.07
CA GLN A 413 -37.66 3.53 -18.82
C GLN A 413 -36.36 4.34 -18.87
N GLU A 414 -35.30 3.80 -19.48
CA GLU A 414 -34.02 4.51 -19.65
C GLU A 414 -34.20 5.82 -20.43
N ARG A 415 -34.96 5.79 -21.53
CA ARG A 415 -35.31 7.00 -22.30
C ARG A 415 -36.15 7.97 -21.47
N GLU A 416 -37.22 7.49 -20.85
CA GLU A 416 -38.13 8.33 -20.05
C GLU A 416 -37.39 9.02 -18.90
N VAL A 417 -36.51 8.28 -18.20
CA VAL A 417 -35.66 8.81 -17.13
C VAL A 417 -34.73 9.90 -17.67
N LEU A 418 -34.01 9.64 -18.78
CA LEU A 418 -33.08 10.63 -19.33
C LEU A 418 -33.80 11.90 -19.79
N GLU A 419 -34.88 11.77 -20.55
CA GLU A 419 -35.68 12.89 -21.05
C GLU A 419 -36.27 13.70 -19.88
N HIS A 420 -36.73 13.02 -18.83
CA HIS A 420 -37.19 13.67 -17.61
C HIS A 420 -36.06 14.43 -16.90
N CYS A 421 -34.88 13.82 -16.76
CA CYS A 421 -33.71 14.45 -16.14
C CYS A 421 -33.26 15.70 -16.90
N ILE A 422 -33.25 15.67 -18.24
CA ILE A 422 -32.94 16.83 -19.08
C ILE A 422 -33.94 17.96 -18.82
N SER A 423 -35.23 17.64 -18.75
CA SER A 423 -36.30 18.62 -18.48
C SER A 423 -36.17 19.26 -17.09
N VAL A 424 -35.95 18.45 -16.05
CA VAL A 424 -35.72 18.94 -14.68
C VAL A 424 -34.46 19.80 -14.61
N TYR A 425 -33.35 19.35 -15.21
CA TYR A 425 -32.11 20.11 -15.29
C TYR A 425 -32.31 21.48 -15.95
N GLN A 426 -32.99 21.52 -17.10
CA GLN A 426 -33.29 22.76 -17.82
C GLN A 426 -34.14 23.70 -16.97
N LYS A 427 -35.14 23.18 -16.25
CA LYS A 427 -35.97 23.96 -15.33
C LYS A 427 -35.17 24.56 -14.17
N LEU A 428 -34.21 23.82 -13.60
CA LEU A 428 -33.44 24.24 -12.42
C LEU A 428 -32.24 25.14 -12.75
N THR A 429 -31.62 24.96 -13.92
CA THR A 429 -30.37 25.63 -14.32
C THR A 429 -30.54 26.65 -15.44
N GLY A 430 -31.59 26.54 -16.26
CA GLY A 430 -31.76 27.32 -17.49
C GLY A 430 -30.80 26.95 -18.62
N ARG A 431 -30.07 25.83 -18.49
CA ARG A 431 -29.07 25.35 -19.46
C ARG A 431 -29.43 23.95 -19.94
N THR A 432 -28.83 23.52 -21.05
CA THR A 432 -28.86 22.13 -21.50
C THR A 432 -27.68 21.39 -20.89
N PRO A 433 -27.87 20.18 -20.33
CA PRO A 433 -26.77 19.40 -19.78
C PRO A 433 -25.86 18.92 -20.92
N VAL A 434 -24.55 18.95 -20.68
CA VAL A 434 -23.54 18.49 -21.66
C VAL A 434 -22.71 17.32 -21.15
N GLY A 435 -22.71 17.11 -19.83
CA GLY A 435 -22.00 16.04 -19.16
C GLY A 435 -22.96 15.02 -18.55
N TYR A 436 -22.59 13.75 -18.64
CA TYR A 436 -23.29 12.64 -18.01
C TYR A 436 -22.30 11.74 -17.28
N ARG A 437 -22.77 11.11 -16.20
CA ARG A 437 -22.13 9.95 -15.58
C ARG A 437 -23.22 8.94 -15.27
N ALA A 438 -23.02 7.68 -15.64
CA ALA A 438 -23.96 6.61 -15.30
C ALA A 438 -23.87 6.29 -13.80
N PRO A 439 -25.01 6.16 -13.09
CA PRO A 439 -25.03 5.63 -11.72
C PRO A 439 -24.23 4.33 -11.59
N LEU A 440 -23.30 4.29 -10.63
CA LEU A 440 -22.35 3.18 -10.40
C LEU A 440 -21.58 2.76 -11.67
N TYR A 441 -21.31 3.69 -12.58
CA TYR A 441 -20.67 3.47 -13.89
C TYR A 441 -21.39 2.43 -14.77
N GLN A 442 -22.67 2.15 -14.52
CA GLN A 442 -23.44 1.16 -15.27
C GLN A 442 -24.03 1.77 -16.55
N LEU A 443 -23.18 1.94 -17.55
CA LEU A 443 -23.53 2.45 -18.88
C LEU A 443 -23.84 1.30 -19.86
N ARG A 444 -24.78 1.52 -20.79
CA ARG A 444 -25.06 0.61 -21.92
C ARG A 444 -24.93 1.35 -23.25
N GLU A 445 -24.81 0.59 -24.34
CA GLU A 445 -24.78 1.14 -25.70
C GLU A 445 -26.07 1.92 -26.03
N SER A 446 -27.21 1.50 -25.47
CA SER A 446 -28.47 2.24 -25.57
C SER A 446 -28.39 3.61 -24.89
N THR A 447 -27.76 3.69 -23.71
CA THR A 447 -27.51 4.96 -23.01
C THR A 447 -26.64 5.88 -23.86
N VAL A 448 -25.54 5.37 -24.41
CA VAL A 448 -24.63 6.12 -25.29
C VAL A 448 -25.41 6.70 -26.47
N HIS A 449 -26.21 5.88 -27.16
CA HIS A 449 -27.01 6.35 -28.30
C HIS A 449 -28.02 7.44 -27.91
N LEU A 450 -28.66 7.32 -26.75
CA LEU A 450 -29.58 8.34 -26.24
C LEU A 450 -28.84 9.67 -25.93
N LEU A 451 -27.68 9.60 -25.29
CA LEU A 451 -26.85 10.76 -24.99
C LEU A 451 -26.36 11.45 -26.27
N GLU A 452 -25.90 10.69 -27.27
CA GLU A 452 -25.55 11.22 -28.59
C GLU A 452 -26.75 11.87 -29.28
N HIS A 453 -27.93 11.24 -29.23
CA HIS A 453 -29.17 11.75 -29.81
C HIS A 453 -29.58 13.11 -29.19
N HIS A 454 -29.39 13.27 -27.88
CA HIS A 454 -29.67 14.52 -27.17
C HIS A 454 -28.50 15.52 -27.19
N GLY A 455 -27.40 15.21 -27.89
CA GLY A 455 -26.29 16.13 -28.11
C GLY A 455 -25.41 16.38 -26.89
N PHE A 456 -25.28 15.38 -26.00
CA PHE A 456 -24.29 15.45 -24.92
C PHE A 456 -22.88 15.57 -25.49
N LEU A 457 -22.00 16.24 -24.75
CA LEU A 457 -20.60 16.41 -25.13
C LEU A 457 -19.77 15.22 -24.69
N TYR A 458 -19.97 14.78 -23.45
CA TYR A 458 -19.10 13.80 -22.81
C TYR A 458 -19.84 12.89 -21.82
N ASP A 459 -19.27 11.71 -21.62
CA ASP A 459 -19.55 10.79 -20.52
C ASP A 459 -18.29 10.63 -19.63
N SER A 460 -18.49 10.19 -18.40
CA SER A 460 -17.41 9.82 -17.49
C SER A 460 -17.77 8.57 -16.69
N SER A 461 -17.89 7.44 -17.38
CA SER A 461 -18.30 6.16 -16.81
C SER A 461 -17.43 4.97 -17.23
N LEU A 462 -16.55 5.12 -18.21
CA LEU A 462 -15.82 4.01 -18.84
C LEU A 462 -14.31 4.07 -18.59
N SER A 463 -13.69 2.90 -18.42
CA SER A 463 -12.28 2.77 -18.00
C SER A 463 -11.34 2.22 -19.08
N HIS A 464 -11.58 2.49 -20.38
CA HIS A 464 -10.65 2.04 -21.44
C HIS A 464 -9.28 2.73 -21.37
N HIS A 465 -9.22 3.87 -20.68
CA HIS A 465 -7.99 4.55 -20.26
C HIS A 465 -8.19 5.03 -18.81
N ASP A 466 -7.14 5.56 -18.22
CA ASP A 466 -7.11 6.09 -16.85
C ASP A 466 -6.71 7.58 -16.75
N SER A 467 -6.25 8.19 -17.85
CA SER A 467 -5.52 9.47 -17.85
C SER A 467 -5.57 10.24 -19.18
N LYS A 468 -6.14 9.68 -20.26
CA LYS A 468 -6.38 10.38 -21.53
C LYS A 468 -7.84 10.26 -21.94
N PRO A 469 -8.52 11.35 -22.33
CA PRO A 469 -9.84 11.26 -22.94
C PRO A 469 -9.79 10.57 -24.30
N TYR A 470 -10.93 10.01 -24.72
CA TYR A 470 -11.09 9.30 -25.99
C TYR A 470 -12.53 9.40 -26.49
N TYR A 471 -12.79 9.06 -27.76
CA TYR A 471 -14.18 8.86 -28.19
C TYR A 471 -14.68 7.52 -27.68
N ILE A 472 -15.90 7.47 -27.11
CA ILE A 472 -16.51 6.21 -26.70
C ILE A 472 -16.52 5.24 -27.89
N PRO A 473 -15.99 4.00 -27.75
CA PRO A 473 -15.98 3.02 -28.82
C PRO A 473 -17.41 2.67 -29.25
N ASN A 474 -17.70 2.88 -30.54
CA ASN A 474 -18.97 2.42 -31.12
C ASN A 474 -18.86 0.93 -31.46
N ILE A 475 -19.09 0.08 -30.46
CA ILE A 475 -19.15 -1.38 -30.60
C ILE A 475 -20.58 -1.88 -30.39
N PRO A 476 -20.99 -2.95 -31.10
CA PRO A 476 -22.24 -3.62 -30.77
C PRO A 476 -22.12 -4.30 -29.38
N ALA A 477 -23.26 -4.52 -28.74
CA ALA A 477 -23.33 -5.14 -27.42
C ALA A 477 -22.53 -6.44 -27.36
N ILE A 478 -21.71 -6.58 -26.31
CA ILE A 478 -20.89 -7.76 -26.08
C ILE A 478 -21.80 -8.92 -25.67
N THR A 479 -21.83 -9.98 -26.48
CA THR A 479 -22.61 -11.19 -26.19
C THR A 479 -21.79 -12.14 -25.32
N PRO A 480 -22.20 -12.45 -24.08
CA PRO A 480 -21.51 -13.42 -23.25
C PRO A 480 -21.69 -14.85 -23.79
N PRO A 481 -20.76 -15.77 -23.47
CA PRO A 481 -20.93 -17.19 -23.78
C PRO A 481 -22.20 -17.79 -23.17
N VAL A 482 -22.90 -18.63 -23.94
CA VAL A 482 -24.00 -19.47 -23.45
C VAL A 482 -23.47 -20.89 -23.24
N TYR A 483 -23.43 -21.35 -21.99
CA TYR A 483 -22.89 -22.66 -21.59
C TYR A 483 -23.99 -23.71 -21.40
N GLU A 484 -24.84 -23.88 -22.41
CA GLU A 484 -25.88 -24.91 -22.41
C GLU A 484 -25.42 -26.14 -23.21
N ALA A 485 -25.92 -27.33 -22.87
CA ALA A 485 -25.53 -28.58 -23.55
C ALA A 485 -25.86 -28.59 -25.06
N THR A 486 -26.79 -27.74 -25.49
CA THR A 486 -27.22 -27.55 -26.88
C THR A 486 -26.40 -26.49 -27.63
N ALA A 487 -25.60 -25.69 -26.93
CA ALA A 487 -24.81 -24.61 -27.52
C ALA A 487 -23.44 -25.12 -28.00
N SER A 488 -22.99 -24.66 -29.16
CA SER A 488 -21.65 -24.98 -29.64
C SER A 488 -20.64 -23.98 -29.06
N ALA A 489 -19.47 -24.46 -28.64
CA ALA A 489 -18.38 -23.57 -28.23
C ALA A 489 -17.96 -22.58 -29.36
N THR A 490 -18.15 -22.98 -30.62
CA THR A 490 -17.87 -22.11 -31.79
C THR A 490 -18.75 -20.86 -31.85
N ASP A 491 -19.86 -20.84 -31.13
CA ASP A 491 -20.80 -19.72 -31.16
C ASP A 491 -20.23 -18.49 -30.43
N TRP A 492 -19.40 -18.72 -29.40
CA TRP A 492 -18.80 -17.68 -28.55
C TRP A 492 -17.27 -17.59 -28.62
N MET A 493 -16.55 -18.58 -29.17
CA MET A 493 -15.10 -18.50 -29.42
C MET A 493 -14.76 -17.56 -30.59
N LYS A 494 -15.16 -16.29 -30.47
CA LYS A 494 -14.96 -15.22 -31.46
C LYS A 494 -14.25 -14.04 -30.79
N PRO A 495 -13.36 -13.32 -31.48
CA PRO A 495 -12.78 -12.10 -30.95
C PRO A 495 -13.85 -11.02 -30.75
N LEU A 496 -13.53 -10.01 -29.93
CA LEU A 496 -14.39 -8.83 -29.79
C LEU A 496 -14.56 -8.11 -31.14
N PRO A 497 -15.74 -7.52 -31.40
CA PRO A 497 -15.98 -6.72 -32.58
C PRO A 497 -15.05 -5.50 -32.59
N GLN A 498 -14.57 -5.12 -33.77
CA GLN A 498 -13.82 -3.88 -33.93
C GLN A 498 -14.77 -2.68 -33.84
N PRO A 499 -14.40 -1.60 -33.13
CA PRO A 499 -15.22 -0.41 -33.05
C PRO A 499 -15.37 0.25 -34.43
N ALA A 500 -16.57 0.75 -34.72
CA ALA A 500 -16.79 1.64 -35.84
C ALA A 500 -16.08 2.98 -35.59
N ALA A 501 -15.72 3.68 -36.67
CA ALA A 501 -15.10 4.99 -36.56
C ALA A 501 -16.02 5.97 -35.80
N PRO A 502 -15.46 6.86 -34.96
CA PRO A 502 -16.26 7.88 -34.28
C PRO A 502 -16.92 8.81 -35.29
N THR A 503 -18.02 9.44 -34.89
CA THR A 503 -18.74 10.45 -35.67
C THR A 503 -18.69 11.80 -34.96
N SER A 504 -19.16 12.87 -35.60
CA SER A 504 -19.28 14.18 -34.95
C SER A 504 -20.20 14.17 -33.72
N ALA A 505 -21.17 13.24 -33.69
CA ALA A 505 -22.06 13.01 -32.56
C ALA A 505 -21.41 12.23 -31.42
N SER A 506 -20.28 11.56 -31.67
CA SER A 506 -19.65 10.70 -30.66
C SER A 506 -19.24 11.49 -29.41
N LEU A 507 -19.56 10.87 -28.28
CA LEU A 507 -19.23 11.37 -26.95
C LEU A 507 -17.74 11.28 -26.69
N VAL A 508 -17.20 12.30 -26.04
CA VAL A 508 -15.89 12.20 -25.40
C VAL A 508 -16.09 11.43 -24.11
N GLU A 509 -15.29 10.42 -23.87
CA GLU A 509 -15.14 9.79 -22.57
C GLU A 509 -14.02 10.49 -21.81
N ILE A 510 -14.33 11.00 -20.62
CA ILE A 510 -13.31 11.33 -19.62
C ILE A 510 -13.24 10.15 -18.66
N PRO A 511 -12.14 9.36 -18.69
CA PRO A 511 -12.13 8.06 -18.05
C PRO A 511 -12.45 8.13 -16.55
N ALA A 512 -13.47 7.39 -16.14
CA ALA A 512 -13.71 7.05 -14.74
C ALA A 512 -13.00 5.74 -14.37
N ASN A 513 -12.68 5.56 -13.09
CA ASN A 513 -12.02 4.35 -12.60
C ASN A 513 -12.32 4.14 -11.12
N TRP A 514 -12.54 2.89 -10.71
CA TRP A 514 -12.71 2.48 -9.31
C TRP A 514 -11.54 2.85 -8.40
N TYR A 515 -10.33 3.03 -8.93
CA TYR A 515 -9.17 3.50 -8.17
C TYR A 515 -9.06 5.04 -8.08
N ALA A 516 -10.02 5.77 -8.63
CA ALA A 516 -10.06 7.22 -8.66
C ALA A 516 -11.29 7.78 -7.92
N GLU A 517 -11.89 7.02 -7.01
CA GLU A 517 -13.09 7.42 -6.27
C GLU A 517 -13.00 7.06 -4.78
N ASP A 518 -13.76 7.75 -3.94
CA ASP A 518 -13.69 7.68 -2.48
C ASP A 518 -14.66 6.69 -1.83
N MET A 519 -15.81 6.45 -2.45
CA MET A 519 -16.97 5.80 -1.85
C MET A 519 -16.83 4.28 -1.79
N THR A 520 -16.45 3.59 -2.87
CA THR A 520 -16.29 2.12 -2.80
C THR A 520 -15.31 1.63 -1.73
N PRO A 521 -14.15 2.27 -1.48
CA PRO A 521 -13.26 1.85 -0.40
C PRO A 521 -13.67 2.38 0.98
N MET A 522 -14.26 3.58 1.08
CA MET A 522 -14.43 4.28 2.37
C MET A 522 -15.89 4.47 2.82
N GLN A 523 -16.89 4.07 2.04
CA GLN A 523 -18.29 4.04 2.46
C GLN A 523 -18.71 2.61 2.82
N PHE A 524 -19.22 2.43 4.04
CA PHE A 524 -19.84 1.16 4.43
C PHE A 524 -21.30 1.11 3.96
N TRP A 525 -21.64 0.06 3.22
CA TRP A 525 -22.97 -0.30 2.75
C TRP A 525 -23.40 -1.63 3.37
N PRO A 526 -24.32 -1.65 4.35
CA PRO A 526 -24.59 -2.84 5.16
C PRO A 526 -25.16 -4.03 4.38
N HIS A 527 -25.77 -3.77 3.22
CA HIS A 527 -26.45 -4.77 2.41
C HIS A 527 -25.70 -5.13 1.12
N THR A 528 -24.47 -4.66 0.98
CA THR A 528 -23.63 -4.90 -0.20
C THR A 528 -22.52 -5.91 0.19
N PRO A 529 -22.53 -7.16 -0.33
CA PRO A 529 -21.59 -8.20 0.10
C PRO A 529 -20.10 -7.86 -0.08
N ASN A 530 -19.79 -7.00 -1.06
CA ASN A 530 -18.45 -6.50 -1.36
C ASN A 530 -18.17 -5.11 -0.76
N SER A 531 -19.00 -4.64 0.18
CA SER A 531 -18.77 -3.36 0.85
C SER A 531 -17.46 -3.35 1.61
N GLN A 532 -16.74 -2.24 1.49
CA GLN A 532 -15.64 -1.87 2.39
C GLN A 532 -16.15 -0.88 3.42
N GLY A 533 -15.54 0.29 3.57
CA GLY A 533 -15.97 1.34 4.50
C GLY A 533 -15.00 1.64 5.63
N TYR A 534 -13.92 0.87 5.75
CA TYR A 534 -12.92 1.02 6.81
C TYR A 534 -11.49 1.12 6.26
N VAL A 535 -11.33 1.38 4.96
CA VAL A 535 -10.01 1.62 4.36
C VAL A 535 -9.43 2.92 4.93
N ASP A 536 -8.17 2.89 5.34
CA ASP A 536 -7.50 4.03 5.94
C ASP A 536 -7.33 5.17 4.91
N THR A 537 -7.69 6.40 5.32
CA THR A 537 -7.54 7.59 4.47
C THR A 537 -6.12 7.83 3.94
N ARG A 538 -5.09 7.38 4.65
CA ARG A 538 -3.68 7.48 4.22
C ARG A 538 -3.34 6.52 3.10
N VAL A 539 -3.96 5.34 3.08
CA VAL A 539 -3.80 4.38 1.98
C VAL A 539 -4.38 4.97 0.70
N MET A 540 -5.60 5.52 0.77
CA MET A 540 -6.23 6.19 -0.37
C MET A 540 -5.43 7.41 -0.84
N GLU A 541 -5.00 8.26 0.09
CA GLU A 541 -4.16 9.43 -0.20
C GLU A 541 -2.86 9.03 -0.93
N ASN A 542 -2.16 8.00 -0.46
CA ASN A 542 -0.90 7.57 -1.08
C ASN A 542 -1.15 6.94 -2.45
N MET A 543 -2.17 6.09 -2.59
CA MET A 543 -2.53 5.48 -3.88
C MET A 543 -2.82 6.55 -4.94
N TRP A 544 -3.54 7.62 -4.59
CA TRP A 544 -3.81 8.71 -5.52
C TRP A 544 -2.57 9.55 -5.84
N LYS A 545 -1.65 9.74 -4.90
CA LYS A 545 -0.36 10.40 -5.17
C LYS A 545 0.51 9.58 -6.10
N ASP A 546 0.65 8.28 -5.84
CA ASP A 546 1.43 7.37 -6.67
C ASP A 546 0.88 7.34 -8.10
N LYS A 547 -0.44 7.30 -8.25
CA LYS A 547 -1.10 7.41 -9.55
C LYS A 547 -0.78 8.73 -10.24
N PHE A 548 -0.86 9.86 -9.52
CA PHE A 548 -0.55 11.17 -10.09
C PHE A 548 0.92 11.27 -10.54
N GLU A 549 1.86 10.81 -9.72
CA GLU A 549 3.30 10.84 -10.03
C GLU A 549 3.65 9.98 -11.24
N TRP A 550 3.01 8.81 -11.37
CA TRP A 550 3.16 7.98 -12.55
C TRP A 550 2.57 8.66 -13.81
N ILE A 551 1.35 9.19 -13.75
CA ILE A 551 0.77 9.95 -14.88
C ILE A 551 1.66 11.13 -15.27
N LYS A 552 2.28 11.77 -14.29
CA LYS A 552 3.22 12.86 -14.51
C LYS A 552 4.46 12.42 -15.28
N SER A 553 5.03 11.24 -15.01
CA SER A 553 6.20 10.75 -15.75
C SER A 553 5.90 10.54 -17.23
N GLU A 554 4.65 10.24 -17.58
CA GLU A 554 4.20 10.00 -18.95
C GLU A 554 3.86 11.28 -19.75
N VAL A 555 3.95 12.46 -19.13
CA VAL A 555 3.64 13.74 -19.81
C VAL A 555 4.63 14.05 -20.94
N GLU A 556 5.88 13.57 -20.83
CA GLU A 556 6.91 13.81 -21.85
C GLU A 556 6.61 13.09 -23.18
N ASP A 557 5.82 12.01 -23.13
CA ASP A 557 5.41 11.22 -24.30
C ASP A 557 4.07 11.69 -24.91
N MET A 558 3.54 12.85 -24.46
CA MET A 558 2.31 13.41 -25.01
C MET A 558 2.48 13.86 -26.46
N ARG A 559 1.52 13.47 -27.29
CA ARG A 559 1.38 14.01 -28.65
C ARG A 559 0.57 15.31 -28.63
N GLU A 560 0.64 16.09 -29.70
CA GLU A 560 -0.03 17.39 -29.81
C GLU A 560 -1.56 17.30 -29.57
N GLN A 561 -2.17 16.21 -30.01
CA GLN A 561 -3.60 15.93 -29.85
C GLN A 561 -3.99 15.43 -28.45
N ASP A 562 -3.02 15.05 -27.61
CA ASP A 562 -3.30 14.48 -26.30
C ASP A 562 -3.72 15.58 -25.30
N VAL A 563 -4.63 15.23 -24.40
CA VAL A 563 -4.92 16.00 -23.18
C VAL A 563 -4.75 15.03 -22.03
N MET A 564 -3.81 15.30 -21.11
CA MET A 564 -3.60 14.47 -19.94
C MET A 564 -4.53 14.94 -18.82
N VAL A 565 -5.32 14.03 -18.29
CA VAL A 565 -6.29 14.29 -17.22
C VAL A 565 -5.95 13.46 -15.98
N PHE A 566 -6.23 14.02 -14.81
CA PHE A 566 -6.19 13.33 -13.54
C PHE A 566 -7.55 13.47 -12.85
N PRO A 567 -8.51 12.58 -13.16
CA PRO A 567 -9.84 12.61 -12.57
C PRO A 567 -9.84 12.00 -11.16
N LEU A 568 -10.52 12.66 -10.22
CA LEU A 568 -10.89 12.11 -8.92
C LEU A 568 -12.38 12.36 -8.68
N VAL A 569 -13.08 11.33 -8.22
CA VAL A 569 -14.50 11.34 -7.90
C VAL A 569 -14.67 11.33 -6.39
N LEU A 570 -15.47 12.26 -5.88
CA LEU A 570 -15.80 12.39 -4.47
C LEU A 570 -17.31 12.25 -4.29
N HIS A 571 -17.75 11.84 -3.10
CA HIS A 571 -19.17 11.82 -2.77
C HIS A 571 -19.38 12.62 -1.48
N PRO A 572 -20.38 13.51 -1.36
CA PRO A 572 -20.62 14.22 -0.10
C PRO A 572 -21.01 13.26 1.03
N ASP A 573 -21.59 12.10 0.69
CA ASP A 573 -21.84 10.96 1.56
C ASP A 573 -20.55 10.52 2.29
N THR A 574 -19.43 10.48 1.58
CA THR A 574 -18.15 9.94 2.04
C THR A 574 -17.13 11.03 2.34
N SER A 575 -16.69 11.77 1.32
CA SER A 575 -15.78 12.91 1.45
C SER A 575 -16.30 14.05 2.32
N GLY A 576 -17.60 14.10 2.62
CA GLY A 576 -18.17 15.01 3.61
C GLY A 576 -17.87 14.64 5.07
N MET A 577 -17.47 13.38 5.34
CA MET A 577 -17.17 12.91 6.70
C MET A 577 -15.92 13.59 7.28
N ALA A 578 -15.93 13.81 8.59
CA ALA A 578 -14.92 14.65 9.25
C ALA A 578 -13.47 14.14 9.11
N HIS A 579 -13.28 12.82 9.07
CA HIS A 579 -11.96 12.21 8.91
C HIS A 579 -11.52 12.13 7.44
N ILE A 580 -12.47 11.96 6.49
CA ILE A 580 -12.21 11.86 5.05
C ILE A 580 -12.00 13.24 4.43
N ILE A 581 -12.75 14.27 4.82
CA ILE A 581 -12.56 15.62 4.27
C ILE A 581 -11.14 16.17 4.50
N GLY A 582 -10.50 15.75 5.60
CA GLY A 582 -9.10 16.07 5.86
C GLY A 582 -8.15 15.42 4.84
N MET A 583 -8.49 14.26 4.29
CA MET A 583 -7.77 13.60 3.18
C MET A 583 -7.91 14.41 1.90
N VAL A 584 -9.14 14.80 1.55
CA VAL A 584 -9.41 15.62 0.36
C VAL A 584 -8.66 16.94 0.42
N ASP A 585 -8.64 17.61 1.57
CA ASP A 585 -7.88 18.86 1.79
C ASP A 585 -6.38 18.66 1.54
N ARG A 586 -5.80 17.55 2.04
CA ARG A 586 -4.39 17.22 1.81
C ARG A 586 -4.10 16.87 0.35
N MET A 587 -4.99 16.14 -0.32
CA MET A 587 -4.83 15.81 -1.73
C MET A 587 -4.88 17.05 -2.63
N ILE A 588 -5.84 17.95 -2.41
CA ILE A 588 -5.88 19.22 -3.16
C ILE A 588 -4.63 20.05 -2.87
N THR A 589 -4.18 20.11 -1.60
CA THR A 589 -2.96 20.81 -1.23
C THR A 589 -1.73 20.23 -1.93
N TYR A 590 -1.60 18.90 -1.98
CA TYR A 590 -0.54 18.20 -2.69
C TYR A 590 -0.55 18.52 -4.18
N LEU A 591 -1.72 18.41 -4.84
CA LEU A 591 -1.86 18.70 -6.27
C LEU A 591 -1.48 20.15 -6.59
N ARG A 592 -1.92 21.11 -5.76
CA ARG A 592 -1.53 22.53 -5.89
C ARG A 592 -0.03 22.77 -5.69
N GLY A 593 0.66 21.91 -4.95
CA GLY A 593 2.10 21.97 -4.73
C GLY A 593 2.92 21.88 -6.03
N TRP A 594 2.34 21.30 -7.08
CA TRP A 594 2.97 21.17 -8.41
C TRP A 594 2.89 22.44 -9.28
N GLY A 595 2.24 23.51 -8.80
CA GLY A 595 2.32 24.84 -9.41
C GLY A 595 1.90 24.88 -10.88
N GLU A 596 2.80 25.35 -11.76
CA GLU A 596 2.51 25.56 -13.19
C GLU A 596 2.41 24.25 -14.00
N GLU A 597 2.75 23.09 -13.42
CA GLU A 597 2.69 21.79 -14.09
C GLU A 597 1.26 21.23 -14.19
N ILE A 598 0.33 21.78 -13.41
CA ILE A 598 -1.07 21.34 -13.37
C ILE A 598 -2.04 22.51 -13.51
N GLU A 599 -3.27 22.18 -13.86
CA GLU A 599 -4.37 23.13 -13.80
C GLU A 599 -5.70 22.43 -13.48
N PHE A 600 -6.54 23.08 -12.68
CA PHE A 600 -7.85 22.57 -12.32
C PHE A 600 -8.85 22.95 -13.40
N PHE A 601 -9.51 21.94 -13.97
CA PHE A 601 -10.49 22.06 -15.04
C PHE A 601 -11.80 21.40 -14.59
N THR A 602 -12.92 21.93 -15.08
CA THR A 602 -14.15 21.14 -15.08
C THR A 602 -14.05 20.04 -16.14
N PHE A 603 -14.89 19.00 -16.03
CA PHE A 603 -14.96 17.94 -17.03
C PHE A 603 -15.38 18.48 -18.39
N GLU A 604 -16.34 19.39 -18.47
CA GLU A 604 -16.70 20.08 -19.72
C GLU A 604 -15.50 20.80 -20.35
N GLU A 605 -14.70 21.53 -19.57
CA GLU A 605 -13.52 22.24 -20.09
C GLU A 605 -12.52 21.27 -20.71
N ALA A 606 -12.25 20.15 -20.05
CA ALA A 606 -11.33 19.12 -20.54
C ALA A 606 -11.88 18.42 -21.79
N ALA A 607 -13.18 18.08 -21.81
CA ALA A 607 -13.83 17.46 -22.96
C ALA A 607 -13.82 18.39 -24.19
N ARG A 608 -14.10 19.68 -24.01
CA ARG A 608 -14.06 20.68 -25.09
C ARG A 608 -12.66 20.85 -25.65
N GLU A 609 -11.64 20.97 -24.78
CA GLU A 609 -10.26 21.08 -25.23
C GLU A 609 -9.84 19.84 -26.03
N TRP A 610 -10.13 18.65 -25.51
CA TRP A 610 -9.76 17.42 -26.19
C TRP A 610 -10.49 17.25 -27.53
N LYS A 611 -11.81 17.49 -27.58
CA LYS A 611 -12.61 17.39 -28.81
C LYS A 611 -12.16 18.39 -29.87
N ALA A 612 -11.71 19.59 -29.48
CA ALA A 612 -11.17 20.59 -30.40
C ALA A 612 -9.85 20.15 -31.06
N LYS A 613 -9.03 19.33 -30.38
CA LYS A 613 -7.78 18.77 -30.92
C LYS A 613 -7.99 17.49 -31.73
N ASN A 614 -9.12 16.81 -31.54
CA ASN A 614 -9.42 15.49 -32.11
C ASN A 614 -10.67 15.52 -32.99
N VAL A 615 -10.77 16.48 -33.91
CA VAL A 615 -11.95 16.65 -34.76
C VAL A 615 -12.15 15.44 -35.67
N VAL A 616 -13.34 14.84 -35.61
CA VAL A 616 -13.79 13.84 -36.59
C VAL A 616 -14.14 14.57 -37.89
N VAL A 617 -13.41 14.26 -38.97
CA VAL A 617 -13.57 14.84 -40.31
C VAL A 617 -14.64 14.10 -41.11
#